data_AF-A0A9P8D0F8-F1
#
_entry.id   AF-A0A9P8D0F8-F1
#
_cell.length_a   1.000
_cell.length_b   1.000
_cell.length_c   1.000
_cell.angle_alpha   90.00
_cell.angle_beta   90.00
_cell.angle_gamma   90.00
#
_symmetry.space_group_name_H-M   'P 1'
#
loop_
_entity.id
_entity.type
_entity.pdbx_description
1 polymer ?
#
loop_
_entity_poly.entity_id
_entity_poly.type
_entity_poly.pdbx_seq_one_letter_code
_entity_poly.pdbx_strand_id
1 'polypeptide(L)'
;MLVMIVGAGLGGLMMAALLEKANIPYTSWLNKLIRHMVLNYLPKSIQVRKLIERSAYRPQVAFLPQAETRGTCAVLPQRPSKRYLKVQQSNKTDL
;
A
#
# COMPACT_ATOMS: atom_id res chain seq x y z
N MET A 1 -27.77 -0.98 0.80
CA MET A 1 -28.08 -2.17 1.63
C MET A 1 -27.06 -3.25 1.27
N LEU A 2 -26.32 -3.80 2.23
CA LEU A 2 -25.29 -4.82 1.95
C LEU A 2 -25.85 -6.20 2.29
N VAL A 3 -25.87 -7.11 1.31
CA VAL A 3 -26.34 -8.49 1.50
C VAL A 3 -25.14 -9.37 1.84
N MET A 4 -25.27 -10.16 2.92
CA MET A 4 -24.24 -11.12 3.33
C MET A 4 -24.71 -12.55 3.06
N ILE A 5 -23.90 -13.31 2.33
CA ILE A 5 -24.19 -14.72 2.02
C ILE A 5 -23.44 -15.59 3.03
N VAL A 6 -24.18 -16.29 3.90
CA VAL A 6 -23.62 -17.22 4.90
C VAL A 6 -23.82 -18.65 4.39
N GLY A 7 -22.88 -19.12 3.57
CA GLY A 7 -22.88 -20.49 3.01
C GLY A 7 -22.45 -20.54 1.53
N ALA A 8 -21.72 -21.59 1.14
CA ALA A 8 -21.20 -21.79 -0.22
C ALA A 8 -21.86 -22.97 -0.96
N GLY A 9 -23.07 -23.36 -0.55
CA GLY A 9 -23.84 -24.40 -1.24
C GLY A 9 -24.47 -23.91 -2.54
N LEU A 10 -25.16 -24.81 -3.25
CA LEU A 10 -25.78 -24.55 -4.56
C LEU A 10 -26.73 -23.34 -4.54
N GLY A 11 -27.51 -23.18 -3.47
CA GLY A 11 -28.37 -21.99 -3.27
C GLY A 11 -27.60 -20.69 -3.01
N GLY A 12 -26.47 -20.76 -2.30
CA GLY A 12 -25.61 -19.59 -2.04
C GLY A 12 -24.91 -19.11 -3.32
N LEU A 13 -24.46 -20.05 -4.15
CA LEU A 13 -23.89 -19.76 -5.47
C LEU A 13 -24.94 -19.20 -6.44
N MET A 14 -26.15 -19.77 -6.45
CA MET A 14 -27.25 -19.24 -7.27
C MET A 14 -27.62 -17.82 -6.84
N MET A 15 -27.67 -17.53 -5.54
CA MET A 15 -27.91 -16.17 -5.03
C MET A 15 -26.78 -15.21 -5.38
N ALA A 16 -25.52 -15.64 -5.34
CA ALA A 16 -24.40 -14.83 -5.79
C ALA A 16 -24.53 -14.45 -7.27
N ALA A 17 -24.86 -15.42 -8.14
CA ALA A 17 -25.03 -15.18 -9.58
C ALA A 17 -26.20 -14.22 -9.89
N LEU A 18 -27.28 -14.26 -9.12
CA LEU A 18 -28.40 -13.33 -9.27
C LEU A 18 -28.04 -11.92 -8.81
N LEU A 19 -27.36 -11.79 -7.67
CA LEU A 19 -26.89 -10.50 -7.15
C LEU A 19 -25.84 -9.86 -8.07
N GLU A 20 -24.99 -10.67 -8.69
CA GLU A 20 -24.01 -10.23 -9.69
C GLU A 20 -24.72 -9.66 -10.93
N LYS A 21 -25.74 -10.35 -11.46
CA LYS A 21 -26.56 -9.82 -12.57
C LYS A 21 -27.36 -8.57 -12.19
N ALA A 22 -27.79 -8.47 -10.93
CA ALA A 22 -28.50 -7.30 -10.42
C ALA A 22 -27.56 -6.12 -10.07
N ASN A 23 -26.24 -6.29 -10.23
CA ASN A 23 -25.22 -5.31 -9.86
C ASN A 23 -25.33 -4.84 -8.39
N ILE A 24 -25.72 -5.75 -7.50
CA ILE A 24 -25.87 -5.47 -6.07
C ILE A 24 -24.59 -5.92 -5.37
N PRO A 25 -23.91 -5.04 -4.61
CA PRO A 25 -22.72 -5.41 -3.87
C PRO A 25 -23.07 -6.40 -2.76
N TYR A 26 -22.43 -7.57 -2.80
CA TYR A 26 -22.60 -8.63 -1.79
C TYR A 26 -21.26 -9.02 -1.17
N THR A 27 -21.31 -9.58 0.04
CA THR A 27 -20.13 -10.12 0.72
C THR A 27 -20.39 -11.56 1.14
N SER A 28 -19.55 -12.49 0.70
CA SER A 28 -19.62 -13.89 1.13
C SER A 28 -18.92 -14.06 2.48
N TRP A 29 -19.47 -14.90 3.36
CA TRP A 29 -18.84 -15.30 4.61
C TRP A 29 -17.47 -15.96 4.39
N LEU A 30 -17.31 -16.72 3.29
CA LEU A 30 -16.04 -17.36 2.91
C LEU A 30 -14.91 -16.33 2.74
N ASN A 31 -15.14 -15.25 1.98
CA ASN A 31 -14.15 -14.16 1.84
C ASN A 31 -13.80 -13.51 3.18
N LYS A 32 -14.76 -13.40 4.10
CA LYS A 32 -14.55 -12.86 5.44
C LYS A 32 -13.68 -13.78 6.29
N LEU A 33 -13.90 -15.08 6.18
CA LEU A 33 -13.14 -16.13 6.85
C LEU A 33 -11.72 -16.24 6.30
N ILE A 34 -11.56 -16.25 4.97
CA ILE A 34 -10.26 -16.20 4.30
C ILE A 34 -9.48 -14.97 4.76
N ARG A 35 -10.10 -13.79 4.76
CA ARG A 35 -9.45 -12.57 5.25
C ARG A 35 -9.07 -12.68 6.73
N HIS A 36 -9.94 -13.23 7.57
CA HIS A 36 -9.64 -13.39 9.00
C HIS A 36 -8.47 -14.36 9.23
N MET A 37 -8.45 -15.49 8.52
CA MET A 37 -7.37 -16.47 8.57
C MET A 37 -6.06 -15.90 8.03
N VAL A 38 -6.08 -15.29 6.85
CA VAL A 38 -4.89 -14.71 6.21
C VAL A 38 -4.31 -13.55 7.03
N LEU A 39 -5.15 -12.65 7.55
CA LEU A 39 -4.68 -11.52 8.33
C LEU A 39 -4.20 -11.93 9.73
N ASN A 40 -4.79 -12.98 10.34
CA ASN A 40 -4.33 -13.49 11.63
C ASN A 40 -3.03 -14.29 11.50
N TYR A 41 -2.84 -14.98 10.36
CA TYR A 41 -1.64 -15.79 10.12
C TYR A 41 -0.53 -15.04 9.38
N LEU A 42 -0.71 -13.74 9.07
CA LEU A 42 0.27 -12.98 8.30
C LEU A 42 1.56 -12.84 9.12
N PRO A 43 2.65 -13.54 8.75
CA PRO A 43 3.83 -13.63 9.60
C PRO A 43 4.50 -12.25 9.74
N LYS A 44 5.00 -11.96 10.95
CA LYS A 44 5.65 -10.67 11.26
C LYS A 44 6.81 -10.34 10.32
N SER A 45 7.49 -11.34 9.77
CA SER A 45 8.57 -11.16 8.78
C SER A 45 8.12 -10.42 7.53
N ILE A 46 6.92 -10.72 7.02
CA ILE A 46 6.34 -10.05 5.85
C ILE A 46 5.95 -8.62 6.19
N GLN A 47 5.41 -8.40 7.40
CA GLN A 47 5.06 -7.06 7.88
C GLN A 47 6.31 -6.19 8.00
N VAL A 48 7.39 -6.72 8.59
CA VAL A 48 8.68 -6.03 8.73
C VAL A 48 9.28 -5.72 7.36
N ARG A 49 9.28 -6.65 6.41
CA ARG A 49 9.76 -6.38 5.03
C ARG A 49 8.99 -5.24 4.36
N LYS A 50 7.66 -5.28 4.41
CA LYS A 50 6.81 -4.21 3.84
C LYS A 50 7.02 -2.87 4.55
N LEU A 51 7.23 -2.90 5.87
CA LEU A 51 7.54 -1.70 6.65
C LEU A 51 8.89 -1.10 6.23
N ILE A 52 9.93 -1.93 6.08
CA ILE A 52 11.25 -1.51 5.61
C ILE A 52 11.12 -0.85 4.23
N GLU A 53 10.44 -1.50 3.29
CA GLU A 53 10.22 -0.98 1.94
C GLU A 53 9.48 0.37 1.95
N ARG A 54 8.40 0.49 2.72
CA ARG A 54 7.68 1.77 2.89
C ARG A 54 8.52 2.83 3.57
N SER A 55 9.32 2.46 4.56
CA SER A 55 10.20 3.38 5.31
C SER A 55 11.40 3.86 4.48
N ALA A 56 11.78 3.08 3.46
CA ALA A 56 12.82 3.46 2.51
C ALA A 56 12.35 4.59 1.58
N TYR A 57 11.04 4.70 1.34
CA TYR A 57 10.44 5.81 0.61
C TYR A 57 10.13 6.98 1.55
N ARG A 58 10.99 8.00 1.54
CA ARG A 58 10.82 9.23 2.33
C ARG A 58 10.60 10.41 1.39
N PRO A 59 9.36 10.79 1.08
CA PRO A 59 9.12 11.98 0.26
C PRO A 59 9.54 13.22 1.06
N GLN A 60 10.51 13.98 0.55
CA GLN A 60 10.85 15.31 1.05
C GLN A 60 10.68 16.31 -0.09
N VAL A 61 10.47 17.57 0.27
CA VAL A 61 10.39 18.62 -0.75
C VAL A 61 11.80 18.87 -1.27
N ALA A 62 11.97 18.78 -2.60
CA ALA A 62 13.28 18.84 -3.24
C ALA A 62 14.07 20.12 -2.98
N PHE A 63 13.43 21.18 -2.48
CA PHE A 63 14.10 22.44 -2.17
C PHE A 63 14.89 22.45 -0.87
N LEU A 64 14.53 21.57 0.06
CA LEU A 64 15.26 21.43 1.31
C LEU A 64 16.50 20.57 1.11
N PRO A 65 17.57 20.80 1.88
CA PRO A 65 18.66 19.83 1.95
C PRO A 65 18.12 18.47 2.43
N GLN A 66 18.68 17.39 1.90
CA GLN A 66 18.26 16.04 2.29
C GLN A 66 18.51 15.83 3.79
N ALA A 67 17.48 15.38 4.52
CA ALA A 67 17.67 15.07 5.93
C ALA A 67 18.69 13.93 6.09
N GLU A 68 19.57 14.07 7.08
CA GLU A 68 20.55 13.04 7.41
C GLU A 68 19.86 11.69 7.66
N THR A 69 20.50 10.62 7.20
CA THR A 69 19.94 9.28 7.35
C THR A 69 20.08 8.85 8.80
N ARG A 70 18.94 8.58 9.45
CA ARG A 70 18.87 8.04 10.81
C ARG A 70 18.35 6.60 10.80
N GLY A 71 19.02 5.72 11.53
CA GLY A 71 18.69 4.29 11.69
C GLY A 71 19.39 3.37 10.68
N THR A 72 18.97 2.10 10.65
CA THR A 72 19.64 1.02 9.89
C THR A 72 19.06 0.78 8.49
N CYS A 73 17.90 1.36 8.17
CA CYS A 73 17.22 1.13 6.89
C CYS A 73 17.84 1.95 5.75
N ALA A 74 18.13 1.29 4.63
CA ALA A 74 18.62 1.96 3.43
C ALA A 74 17.51 2.85 2.83
N VAL A 75 17.79 4.15 2.69
CA VAL A 75 16.85 5.11 2.13
C VAL A 75 17.02 5.16 0.62
N LEU A 76 15.91 5.14 -0.13
CA LEU A 76 15.94 5.32 -1.57
C LEU A 76 16.32 6.78 -1.89
N PRO A 77 17.27 7.02 -2.81
CA PRO A 77 17.64 8.38 -3.18
C PRO A 77 16.49 9.07 -3.89
N GLN A 78 16.17 10.29 -3.46
CA GLN A 78 15.26 11.15 -4.21
C GLN A 78 15.95 11.59 -5.50
N ARG A 79 15.25 11.49 -6.64
CA ARG A 79 15.77 11.92 -7.95
C ARG A 79 15.22 13.31 -8.31
N PRO A 80 15.92 14.41 -8.02
CA PRO A 80 15.49 15.75 -8.41
C PRO A 80 15.57 15.96 -9.93
N SER A 81 14.85 16.95 -10.44
CA SER A 81 14.90 17.29 -11.87
C SER A 81 16.26 17.88 -12.26
N LYS A 82 16.68 17.67 -13.52
CA LYS A 82 17.93 18.23 -14.07
C LYS A 82 18.00 19.77 -13.95
N ARG A 83 16.84 20.45 -14.10
CA ARG A 83 16.73 21.90 -13.93
C ARG A 83 17.02 22.31 -12.49
N TYR A 84 16.45 21.59 -11.53
CA TYR A 84 16.62 21.89 -10.11
C TYR A 84 18.06 21.66 -9.62
N LEU A 85 18.73 20.63 -10.14
CA LEU A 85 20.15 20.37 -9.85
C LEU A 85 21.05 21.53 -10.31
N LYS A 86 20.80 22.09 -11.50
CA LYS A 86 21.54 23.27 -12.00
C LYS A 86 21.36 24.48 -11.10
N VAL A 87 20.13 24.74 -10.63
CA VAL A 87 19.82 25.84 -9.71
C VAL A 87 20.51 25.65 -8.35
N GLN A 88 20.59 24.42 -7.84
CA GLN A 88 21.35 24.15 -6.61
C GLN A 88 22.86 24.31 -6.78
N GLN A 89 23.39 23.98 -7.96
CA GLN A 89 24.81 24.17 -8.26
C GLN A 89 25.15 25.66 -8.36
N SER A 90 24.33 26.47 -9.05
CA SER A 90 24.54 27.92 -9.12
C SER A 90 24.49 28.58 -7.75
N ASN A 91 23.50 28.23 -6.90
CA ASN A 91 23.38 28.79 -5.55
C ASN A 91 24.55 28.41 -4.62
N LYS A 92 25.28 27.33 -4.89
CA LYS A 92 26.47 26.93 -4.12
C LYS A 92 27.73 27.65 -4.54
N THR A 93 27.84 28.06 -5.81
CA THR A 93 28.98 28.82 -6.33
C THR A 93 28.98 30.29 -5.90
N ASP A 94 27.81 30.83 -5.53
CA ASP A 94 27.64 32.23 -5.14
C ASP A 94 27.88 32.47 -3.64
N LEU A 95 28.26 31.44 -2.87
CA LEU A 95 28.56 31.46 -1.43
C LEU A 95 30.05 31.22 -1.17
#